data_AF-A0A482ZRY2-F1
#
_entry.id   AF-A0A482ZRY2-F1
#
_cell.length_a   1.000
_cell.length_b   1.000
_cell.length_c   1.000
_cell.angle_alpha   90.00
_cell.angle_beta   90.00
_cell.angle_gamma   90.00
#
_symmetry.space_group_name_H-M   'P 1'
#
loop_
_entity.id
_entity.type
_entity.pdbx_description
1 polymer ?
#
loop_
_entity_poly.entity_id
_entity_poly.type
_entity_poly.pdbx_seq_one_letter_code
_entity_poly.pdbx_strand_id
1 'polypeptide(L)'
;MAGASIDVINAMAFNFNYRLNNENIIAPNQITPLLAAVLKSILEISYSEIPDYLSKVKIDDEAAQLAKKLSDTDNSVIILGEHVVNNPQASSVAKLIAEIAKQTNSTTLNLTATANSNAANMANFIPGKGGLDTNAMLAAGLNAYILLDIYPQYDFHNSVGAIKALNNEKTFVISINSFKDPAVEKYSNVILPMAAFYETSGSHVNVEGKVQTFAAAVGALGEAKPAWKILKVLADLLELPGFHYADSTQITSEVAHQSYRQKVCDAEIDITVKRGMTVIWQKSPYAVDVLSRYATSLQATKIGQINSASMNHTTFTKLELSAKTPKYLGVPVVVTEAVADNCVFVNANKATGGE
;
A
#
# COMPACT_ATOMS: atom_id res chain seq x y z
N MET A 1 -19.05 3.44 20.01
CA MET A 1 -19.59 3.90 18.71
C MET A 1 -21.03 4.30 18.97
N ALA A 2 -21.37 5.58 18.80
CA ALA A 2 -22.64 6.16 19.23
C ALA A 2 -23.84 5.71 18.35
N GLY A 3 -24.09 4.40 18.27
CA GLY A 3 -25.16 3.80 17.47
C GLY A 3 -24.85 3.54 15.99
N ALA A 4 -23.63 3.84 15.52
CA ALA A 4 -23.24 3.58 14.13
C ALA A 4 -23.24 2.08 13.78
N SER A 5 -23.79 1.74 12.61
CA SER A 5 -23.65 0.40 12.00
C SER A 5 -22.29 0.30 11.33
N ILE A 6 -21.58 -0.81 11.53
CA ILE A 6 -20.28 -1.06 10.89
C ILE A 6 -20.30 -2.38 10.15
N ASP A 7 -20.00 -2.29 8.86
CA ASP A 7 -19.84 -3.43 7.97
C ASP A 7 -18.41 -3.41 7.44
N VAL A 8 -17.80 -4.59 7.29
CA VAL A 8 -16.45 -4.72 6.74
C VAL A 8 -16.42 -5.68 5.57
N ILE A 9 -15.54 -5.40 4.62
CA ILE A 9 -15.19 -6.30 3.51
C ILE A 9 -13.70 -6.56 3.61
N ASN A 10 -13.31 -7.79 3.94
CA ASN A 10 -11.93 -8.18 4.15
C ASN A 10 -11.64 -9.55 3.53
N ALA A 11 -10.38 -9.81 3.21
CA ALA A 11 -9.94 -11.15 2.75
C ALA A 11 -9.81 -12.16 3.91
N MET A 12 -9.76 -11.67 5.15
CA MET A 12 -9.61 -12.44 6.37
C MET A 12 -10.44 -11.83 7.50
N ALA A 13 -10.97 -12.65 8.40
CA ALA A 13 -11.64 -12.21 9.61
C ALA A 13 -10.64 -11.64 10.62
N PHE A 14 -10.95 -10.49 11.21
CA PHE A 14 -10.06 -9.82 12.17
C PHE A 14 -10.73 -9.71 13.55
N ASN A 15 -9.89 -9.68 14.59
CA ASN A 15 -10.38 -9.44 15.94
C ASN A 15 -10.55 -7.93 16.19
N PHE A 16 -11.69 -7.38 15.74
CA PHE A 16 -12.03 -5.99 15.99
C PHE A 16 -12.32 -5.74 17.47
N ASN A 17 -11.84 -4.62 18.01
CA ASN A 17 -12.14 -4.18 19.37
C ASN A 17 -13.51 -3.47 19.49
N TYR A 18 -14.35 -3.59 18.47
CA TYR A 18 -15.70 -3.06 18.39
C TYR A 18 -16.62 -4.06 17.69
N ARG A 19 -17.93 -3.89 17.88
CA ARG A 19 -18.94 -4.79 17.28
C ARG A 19 -19.15 -4.46 15.81
N LEU A 20 -19.20 -5.50 15.00
CA LEU A 20 -19.60 -5.42 13.60
C LEU A 20 -21.07 -5.80 13.45
N ASN A 21 -21.71 -5.23 12.44
CA ASN A 21 -23.04 -5.63 11.98
C ASN A 21 -22.93 -6.81 11.02
N ASN A 22 -22.04 -6.71 10.01
CA ASN A 22 -21.61 -7.84 9.20
C ASN A 22 -20.09 -7.84 9.01
N GLU A 23 -19.54 -9.04 8.85
CA GLU A 23 -18.19 -9.28 8.42
C GLU A 23 -18.22 -10.08 7.11
N ASN A 24 -17.90 -9.43 5.99
CA ASN A 24 -17.91 -10.06 4.67
C ASN A 24 -16.48 -10.52 4.34
N ILE A 25 -16.26 -11.84 4.36
CA ILE A 25 -14.96 -12.45 4.05
C ILE A 25 -14.88 -12.79 2.57
N ILE A 26 -14.29 -11.89 1.80
CA ILE A 26 -14.33 -11.86 0.34
C ILE A 26 -12.91 -11.93 -0.23
N ALA A 27 -12.68 -12.87 -1.14
CA ALA A 27 -11.40 -12.95 -1.84
C ALA A 27 -11.15 -11.68 -2.67
N PRO A 28 -9.92 -11.15 -2.77
CA PRO A 28 -9.61 -9.93 -3.49
C PRO A 28 -10.16 -9.83 -4.92
N ASN A 29 -10.20 -10.95 -5.66
CA ASN A 29 -10.74 -11.02 -7.02
C ASN A 29 -12.27 -10.98 -7.10
N GLN A 30 -12.98 -11.05 -5.97
CA GLN A 30 -14.44 -10.93 -5.85
C GLN A 30 -14.88 -9.55 -5.36
N ILE A 31 -13.96 -8.69 -4.89
CA ILE A 31 -14.30 -7.35 -4.38
C ILE A 31 -14.94 -6.49 -5.48
N THR A 32 -14.37 -6.48 -6.68
CA THR A 32 -14.91 -5.67 -7.80
C THR A 32 -16.31 -6.14 -8.23
N PRO A 33 -16.57 -7.45 -8.45
CA PRO A 33 -17.93 -7.96 -8.66
C PRO A 33 -18.92 -7.58 -7.56
N LEU A 34 -18.54 -7.72 -6.28
CA LEU A 34 -19.40 -7.36 -5.14
C LEU A 34 -19.78 -5.88 -5.20
N LEU A 35 -18.79 -4.99 -5.38
CA LEU A 35 -19.05 -3.55 -5.46
C LEU A 35 -19.89 -3.18 -6.69
N ALA A 36 -19.72 -3.88 -7.82
CA ALA A 36 -20.56 -3.69 -8.99
C ALA A 36 -22.02 -4.10 -8.72
N ALA A 37 -22.24 -5.18 -7.97
CA ALA A 37 -23.56 -5.62 -7.55
C ALA A 37 -24.20 -4.64 -6.55
N VAL A 38 -23.42 -4.12 -5.60
CA VAL A 38 -23.86 -3.06 -4.66
C VAL A 38 -24.28 -1.81 -5.41
N LEU A 39 -23.46 -1.33 -6.34
CA LEU A 39 -23.77 -0.16 -7.16
C LEU A 39 -25.06 -0.37 -7.97
N LYS A 40 -25.19 -1.53 -8.64
CA LYS A 40 -26.41 -1.85 -9.38
C LYS A 40 -27.64 -1.82 -8.48
N SER A 41 -27.57 -2.41 -7.30
CA SER A 41 -28.68 -2.41 -6.34
C SER A 41 -29.06 -1.01 -5.87
N ILE A 42 -28.09 -0.12 -5.62
CA ILE A 42 -28.34 1.29 -5.29
C ILE A 42 -29.05 2.03 -6.44
N LEU A 43 -28.63 1.79 -7.68
CA LEU A 43 -29.27 2.37 -8.86
C LEU A 43 -30.72 1.88 -9.03
N GLU A 44 -30.99 0.60 -8.75
CA GLU A 44 -32.35 0.05 -8.74
C GLU A 44 -33.23 0.67 -7.64
N ILE A 45 -32.70 0.85 -6.42
CA ILE A 45 -33.42 1.47 -5.28
C ILE A 45 -33.77 2.93 -5.60
N SER A 46 -32.85 3.67 -6.22
CA SER A 46 -33.02 5.08 -6.56
C SER A 46 -33.77 5.33 -7.88
N TYR A 47 -34.16 4.25 -8.59
CA TYR A 47 -34.75 4.33 -9.94
C TYR A 47 -33.88 5.10 -10.95
N SER A 48 -32.55 5.00 -10.80
CA SER A 48 -31.56 5.63 -11.68
C SER A 48 -31.26 4.75 -12.90
N GLU A 49 -30.70 5.36 -13.95
CA GLU A 49 -30.23 4.62 -15.13
C GLU A 49 -29.12 3.63 -14.74
N ILE A 50 -29.24 2.39 -15.22
CA ILE A 50 -28.26 1.32 -14.98
C ILE A 50 -27.31 1.27 -16.19
N PRO A 51 -26.01 1.60 -16.01
CA PRO A 51 -25.04 1.50 -17.09
C PRO A 51 -24.93 0.08 -17.68
N ASP A 52 -24.65 -0.01 -18.98
CA ASP A 52 -24.57 -1.28 -19.72
C ASP A 52 -23.63 -2.31 -19.08
N TYR A 53 -22.49 -1.87 -18.53
CA TYR A 53 -21.52 -2.76 -17.88
C TYR A 53 -22.07 -3.43 -16.61
N LEU A 54 -23.14 -2.89 -16.00
CA LEU A 54 -23.82 -3.46 -14.84
C LEU A 54 -25.04 -4.31 -15.21
N SER A 55 -25.57 -4.19 -16.44
CA SER A 55 -26.82 -4.85 -16.86
C SER A 55 -26.89 -6.34 -16.49
N LYS A 56 -25.80 -7.07 -16.74
CA LYS A 56 -25.67 -8.52 -16.50
C LYS A 56 -25.17 -8.89 -15.10
N VAL A 57 -24.82 -7.92 -14.25
CA VAL A 57 -24.39 -8.18 -12.88
C VAL A 57 -25.58 -8.70 -12.07
N LYS A 58 -25.38 -9.80 -11.36
CA LYS A 58 -26.37 -10.34 -10.43
C LYS A 58 -26.20 -9.67 -9.08
N ILE A 59 -27.31 -9.31 -8.46
CA ILE A 59 -27.33 -8.81 -7.08
C ILE A 59 -27.53 -10.03 -6.18
N ASP A 60 -26.55 -10.31 -5.32
CA ASP A 60 -26.66 -11.30 -4.25
C ASP A 60 -27.17 -10.65 -2.95
N ASP A 61 -27.43 -11.48 -1.94
CA ASP A 61 -28.01 -11.04 -0.68
C ASP A 61 -27.08 -10.07 0.06
N GLU A 62 -25.76 -10.34 0.02
CA GLU A 62 -24.74 -9.48 0.59
C GLU A 62 -24.72 -8.09 -0.07
N ALA A 63 -24.74 -8.03 -1.40
CA ALA A 63 -24.77 -6.78 -2.15
C ALA A 63 -26.06 -5.99 -1.89
N ALA A 64 -27.22 -6.66 -1.90
CA ALA A 64 -28.51 -6.04 -1.61
C ALA A 64 -28.54 -5.45 -0.20
N GLN A 65 -27.99 -6.17 0.79
CA GLN A 65 -27.94 -5.69 2.17
C GLN A 65 -27.04 -4.46 2.33
N LEU A 66 -25.84 -4.47 1.72
CA LEU A 66 -24.93 -3.32 1.74
C LEU A 66 -25.54 -2.11 1.03
N ALA A 67 -26.13 -2.30 -0.15
CA ALA A 67 -26.81 -1.27 -0.92
C ALA A 67 -27.94 -0.62 -0.13
N LYS A 68 -28.79 -1.44 0.52
CA LYS A 68 -29.87 -0.94 1.37
C LYS A 68 -29.34 -0.13 2.54
N LYS A 69 -28.34 -0.63 3.28
CA LYS A 69 -27.73 0.08 4.42
C LYS A 69 -27.18 1.45 4.02
N LEU A 70 -26.54 1.54 2.86
CA LEU A 70 -26.01 2.82 2.35
C LEU A 70 -27.12 3.75 1.83
N SER A 71 -28.21 3.20 1.28
CA SER A 71 -29.33 4.00 0.76
C SER A 71 -30.28 4.50 1.86
N ASP A 72 -30.40 3.77 2.98
CA ASP A 72 -31.31 4.08 4.09
C ASP A 72 -30.70 5.04 5.14
N THR A 73 -29.53 5.65 4.87
CA THR A 73 -28.83 6.53 5.82
C THR A 73 -28.42 7.86 5.21
N ASP A 74 -28.60 8.95 5.96
CA ASP A 74 -28.17 10.30 5.55
C ASP A 74 -26.69 10.56 5.85
N ASN A 75 -26.04 9.72 6.67
CA ASN A 75 -24.67 9.91 7.11
C ASN A 75 -23.91 8.58 7.06
N SER A 76 -23.19 8.36 5.97
CA SER A 76 -22.34 7.19 5.77
C SER A 76 -20.93 7.58 5.33
N VAL A 77 -19.98 6.74 5.72
CA VAL A 77 -18.58 6.86 5.32
C VAL A 77 -18.09 5.50 4.81
N ILE A 78 -17.45 5.50 3.65
CA ILE A 78 -16.77 4.32 3.10
C ILE A 78 -15.28 4.50 3.33
N ILE A 79 -14.69 3.62 4.14
CA ILE A 79 -13.27 3.67 4.49
C ILE A 79 -12.52 2.62 3.66
N LEU A 80 -11.54 3.07 2.88
CA LEU A 80 -10.68 2.22 2.08
C LEU A 80 -9.36 2.00 2.80
N GLY A 81 -8.89 0.75 2.81
CA GLY A 81 -7.63 0.37 3.44
C GLY A 81 -6.65 -0.30 2.47
N GLU A 82 -5.58 -0.82 3.05
CA GLU A 82 -4.45 -1.43 2.33
C GLU A 82 -4.86 -2.55 1.36
N HIS A 83 -5.89 -3.35 1.69
CA HIS A 83 -6.39 -4.42 0.82
C HIS A 83 -6.92 -3.91 -0.53
N VAL A 84 -7.45 -2.68 -0.57
CA VAL A 84 -7.92 -2.07 -1.81
C VAL A 84 -6.74 -1.59 -2.63
N VAL A 85 -5.76 -0.94 -2.00
CA VAL A 85 -4.56 -0.41 -2.66
C VAL A 85 -3.74 -1.54 -3.31
N ASN A 86 -3.62 -2.68 -2.63
CA ASN A 86 -2.88 -3.85 -3.11
C ASN A 86 -3.70 -4.77 -4.03
N ASN A 87 -4.95 -4.41 -4.37
CA ASN A 87 -5.78 -5.19 -5.27
C ASN A 87 -5.33 -5.02 -6.74
N PRO A 88 -5.19 -6.09 -7.54
CA PRO A 88 -4.88 -5.97 -8.97
C PRO A 88 -5.88 -5.11 -9.77
N GLN A 89 -7.11 -4.95 -9.27
CA GLN A 89 -8.18 -4.12 -9.84
C GLN A 89 -8.46 -2.87 -8.99
N ALA A 90 -7.47 -2.36 -8.25
CA ALA A 90 -7.61 -1.20 -7.35
C ALA A 90 -8.27 0.03 -8.01
N SER A 91 -7.96 0.30 -9.28
CA SER A 91 -8.58 1.39 -10.05
C SER A 91 -10.09 1.19 -10.24
N SER A 92 -10.53 -0.02 -10.63
CA SER A 92 -11.94 -0.37 -10.74
C SER A 92 -12.65 -0.26 -9.39
N VAL A 93 -12.03 -0.77 -8.32
CA VAL A 93 -12.56 -0.70 -6.96
C VAL A 93 -12.77 0.75 -6.53
N ALA A 94 -11.76 1.61 -6.71
CA ALA A 94 -11.84 3.03 -6.37
C ALA A 94 -12.95 3.75 -7.17
N LYS A 95 -13.10 3.45 -8.46
CA LYS A 95 -14.17 4.02 -9.30
C LYS A 95 -15.56 3.59 -8.88
N LEU A 96 -15.76 2.30 -8.60
CA LEU A 96 -17.04 1.79 -8.10
C LEU A 96 -17.39 2.42 -6.76
N ILE A 97 -16.43 2.54 -5.85
CA ILE A 97 -16.65 3.20 -4.55
C ILE A 97 -17.00 4.68 -4.73
N ALA A 98 -16.33 5.39 -5.64
CA ALA A 98 -16.64 6.79 -5.93
C ALA A 98 -18.07 6.95 -6.47
N GLU A 99 -18.52 6.06 -7.36
CA GLU A 99 -19.89 6.10 -7.87
C GLU A 99 -20.91 5.71 -6.80
N ILE A 100 -20.65 4.65 -6.01
CA ILE A 100 -21.48 4.27 -4.86
C ILE A 100 -21.65 5.47 -3.93
N ALA A 101 -20.54 6.07 -3.49
CA ALA A 101 -20.55 7.19 -2.56
C ALA A 101 -21.31 8.40 -3.12
N LYS A 102 -21.20 8.67 -4.42
CA LYS A 102 -21.95 9.72 -5.10
C LYS A 102 -23.45 9.43 -5.09
N GLN A 103 -23.87 8.20 -5.39
CA GLN A 103 -25.29 7.81 -5.44
C GLN A 103 -25.94 7.77 -4.05
N THR A 104 -25.17 7.49 -2.99
CA THR A 104 -25.66 7.39 -1.61
C THR A 104 -25.34 8.62 -0.76
N ASN A 105 -24.79 9.68 -1.37
CA ASN A 105 -24.29 10.87 -0.66
C ASN A 105 -23.35 10.53 0.51
N SER A 106 -22.59 9.43 0.38
CA SER A 106 -21.59 9.01 1.37
C SER A 106 -20.30 9.80 1.20
N THR A 107 -19.57 9.97 2.30
CA THR A 107 -18.18 10.42 2.24
C THR A 107 -17.24 9.23 2.07
N THR A 108 -16.05 9.46 1.53
CA THR A 108 -15.00 8.44 1.45
C THR A 108 -13.78 8.87 2.23
N LEU A 109 -13.12 7.91 2.88
CA LEU A 109 -11.83 8.11 3.52
C LEU A 109 -10.87 7.05 3.01
N ASN A 110 -9.83 7.46 2.29
CA ASN A 110 -8.78 6.55 1.87
C ASN A 110 -7.63 6.57 2.89
N LEU A 111 -7.44 5.47 3.60
CA LEU A 111 -6.33 5.35 4.53
C LEU A 111 -5.00 5.29 3.75
N THR A 112 -4.04 6.09 4.19
CA THR A 112 -2.72 6.16 3.56
C THR A 112 -1.90 4.92 3.87
N ALA A 113 -1.15 4.41 2.89
CA ALA A 113 -0.26 3.27 3.06
C ALA A 113 0.83 3.52 4.12
N THR A 114 1.36 4.76 4.18
CA THR A 114 2.33 5.19 5.19
C THR A 114 1.99 6.58 5.71
N ALA A 115 2.66 7.00 6.79
CA ALA A 115 2.44 8.29 7.44
C ALA A 115 2.64 9.53 6.55
N ASN A 116 3.27 9.38 5.36
CA ASN A 116 3.51 10.50 4.44
C ASN A 116 3.12 10.25 2.98
N SER A 117 2.37 9.17 2.68
CA SER A 117 2.03 8.85 1.28
C SER A 117 1.24 9.96 0.59
N ASN A 118 0.39 10.69 1.34
CA ASN A 118 -0.35 11.83 0.81
C ASN A 118 0.59 12.96 0.36
N ALA A 119 1.61 13.30 1.15
CA ALA A 119 2.58 14.32 0.77
C ALA A 119 3.37 13.92 -0.48
N ALA A 120 3.76 12.64 -0.58
CA ALA A 120 4.42 12.11 -1.77
C ALA A 120 3.55 12.28 -3.03
N ASN A 121 2.25 11.97 -2.94
CA ASN A 121 1.31 12.19 -4.03
C ASN A 121 1.15 13.69 -4.38
N MET A 122 1.05 14.56 -3.37
CA MET A 122 0.95 16.01 -3.57
C MET A 122 2.20 16.59 -4.25
N ALA A 123 3.38 16.08 -3.91
CA ALA A 123 4.65 16.44 -4.54
C ALA A 123 4.87 15.76 -5.90
N ASN A 124 3.88 15.05 -6.44
CA ASN A 124 3.99 14.25 -7.67
C ASN A 124 5.12 13.21 -7.65
N PHE A 125 5.42 12.63 -6.48
CA PHE A 125 6.42 11.57 -6.31
C PHE A 125 5.87 10.20 -6.77
N ILE A 126 5.45 10.16 -8.03
CA ILE A 126 4.90 9.00 -8.74
C ILE A 126 5.34 9.06 -10.20
N PRO A 127 5.39 7.92 -10.92
CA PRO A 127 5.79 7.93 -12.33
C PRO A 127 4.95 8.92 -13.16
N GLY A 128 5.64 9.75 -13.95
CA GLY A 128 5.04 10.65 -14.92
C GLY A 128 4.60 9.92 -16.19
N LYS A 129 4.14 10.66 -17.20
CA LYS A 129 3.81 10.09 -18.51
C LYS A 129 5.04 9.40 -19.11
N GLY A 130 4.94 8.10 -19.38
CA GLY A 130 6.06 7.28 -19.89
C GLY A 130 7.07 6.84 -18.82
N GLY A 131 6.88 7.24 -17.55
CA GLY A 131 7.66 6.70 -16.44
C GLY A 131 7.24 5.27 -16.11
N LEU A 132 8.20 4.48 -15.62
CA LEU A 132 7.99 3.11 -15.19
C LEU A 132 7.60 3.07 -13.71
N ASP A 133 6.67 2.20 -13.34
CA ASP A 133 6.50 1.81 -11.93
C ASP A 133 7.65 0.92 -11.47
N THR A 134 7.74 0.70 -10.16
CA THR A 134 8.83 -0.07 -9.54
C THR A 134 9.00 -1.48 -10.12
N ASN A 135 7.92 -2.21 -10.40
CA ASN A 135 8.03 -3.56 -10.95
C ASN A 135 8.54 -3.52 -12.39
N ALA A 136 8.04 -2.57 -13.19
CA ALA A 136 8.51 -2.35 -14.54
C ALA A 136 9.98 -1.89 -14.58
N MET A 137 10.41 -1.05 -13.64
CA MET A 137 11.83 -0.66 -13.49
C MET A 137 12.72 -1.89 -13.28
N LEU A 138 12.38 -2.75 -12.31
CA LEU A 138 13.15 -3.96 -12.01
C LEU A 138 13.21 -4.93 -13.21
N ALA A 139 12.12 -5.03 -13.99
CA ALA A 139 12.05 -5.89 -15.16
C ALA A 139 12.77 -5.33 -16.40
N ALA A 140 12.89 -4.00 -16.50
CA ALA A 140 13.43 -3.32 -17.69
C ALA A 140 14.97 -3.42 -17.82
N GLY A 141 15.67 -3.92 -16.80
CA GLY A 141 17.13 -4.01 -16.83
C GLY A 141 17.81 -2.65 -16.91
N LEU A 142 17.31 -1.67 -16.14
CA LEU A 142 17.84 -0.30 -16.13
C LEU A 142 19.32 -0.25 -15.74
N ASN A 143 20.07 0.66 -16.36
CA ASN A 143 21.50 0.85 -16.09
C ASN A 143 21.80 1.61 -14.80
N ALA A 144 20.82 2.26 -14.17
CA ALA A 144 21.05 3.02 -12.95
C ALA A 144 19.81 3.07 -12.05
N TYR A 145 20.05 3.07 -10.74
CA TYR A 145 19.02 3.27 -9.72
C TYR A 145 19.50 4.25 -8.66
N ILE A 146 18.60 5.14 -8.23
CA ILE A 146 18.75 5.91 -7.00
C ILE A 146 17.69 5.42 -6.03
N LEU A 147 18.12 4.78 -4.94
CA LEU A 147 17.25 4.22 -3.92
C LEU A 147 17.22 5.16 -2.71
N LEU A 148 16.04 5.68 -2.36
CA LEU A 148 15.87 6.57 -1.22
C LEU A 148 15.22 5.84 -0.05
N ASP A 149 16.04 5.49 0.93
CA ASP A 149 15.70 4.76 2.16
C ASP A 149 14.98 3.41 1.93
N ILE A 150 15.31 2.77 0.80
CA ILE A 150 14.75 1.47 0.41
C ILE A 150 15.69 0.34 0.85
N TYR A 151 15.10 -0.71 1.43
CA TYR A 151 15.77 -1.93 1.84
C TYR A 151 15.09 -3.12 1.14
N PRO A 152 15.61 -3.56 -0.03
CA PRO A 152 14.90 -4.47 -0.93
C PRO A 152 14.46 -5.79 -0.30
N GLN A 153 15.20 -6.28 0.68
CA GLN A 153 14.86 -7.48 1.45
C GLN A 153 13.55 -7.35 2.24
N TYR A 154 13.12 -6.14 2.57
CA TYR A 154 11.91 -5.90 3.34
C TYR A 154 10.85 -5.12 2.56
N ASP A 155 11.25 -4.37 1.54
CA ASP A 155 10.37 -3.43 0.85
C ASP A 155 9.71 -4.00 -0.41
N PHE A 156 10.08 -5.21 -0.82
CA PHE A 156 9.56 -5.88 -2.00
C PHE A 156 8.98 -7.24 -1.65
N HIS A 157 7.82 -7.55 -2.24
CA HIS A 157 7.22 -8.89 -2.17
C HIS A 157 8.13 -9.96 -2.80
N ASN A 158 8.77 -9.62 -3.92
CA ASN A 158 9.81 -10.45 -4.54
C ASN A 158 11.20 -9.83 -4.27
N SER A 159 11.67 -9.96 -3.04
CA SER A 159 12.98 -9.41 -2.66
C SER A 159 14.14 -10.02 -3.42
N VAL A 160 14.04 -11.31 -3.79
CA VAL A 160 15.09 -12.03 -4.54
C VAL A 160 15.23 -11.43 -5.94
N GLY A 161 14.11 -11.27 -6.65
CA GLY A 161 14.07 -10.64 -7.97
C GLY A 161 14.55 -9.18 -7.93
N ALA A 162 14.13 -8.42 -6.93
CA ALA A 162 14.58 -7.04 -6.74
C ALA A 162 16.10 -6.96 -6.54
N ILE A 163 16.67 -7.75 -5.62
CA ILE A 163 18.11 -7.79 -5.38
C ILE A 163 18.87 -8.27 -6.62
N LYS A 164 18.35 -9.25 -7.35
CA LYS A 164 18.95 -9.75 -8.59
C LYS A 164 19.01 -8.65 -9.67
N ALA A 165 17.95 -7.85 -9.82
CA ALA A 165 17.93 -6.75 -10.77
C ALA A 165 18.91 -5.63 -10.39
N LEU A 166 19.00 -5.30 -9.10
CA LEU A 166 19.92 -4.29 -8.57
C LEU A 166 21.39 -4.73 -8.65
N ASN A 167 21.67 -6.03 -8.48
CA ASN A 167 23.03 -6.58 -8.49
C ASN A 167 23.52 -6.97 -9.90
N ASN A 168 22.87 -6.48 -10.96
CA ASN A 168 23.33 -6.73 -12.33
C ASN A 168 24.62 -5.93 -12.60
N GLU A 169 25.61 -6.56 -13.23
CA GLU A 169 26.93 -5.96 -13.49
C GLU A 169 26.88 -4.65 -14.30
N LYS A 170 25.83 -4.45 -15.11
CA LYS A 170 25.63 -3.24 -15.94
C LYS A 170 24.85 -2.14 -15.21
N THR A 171 24.45 -2.38 -13.97
CA THR A 171 23.64 -1.49 -13.17
C THR A 171 24.51 -0.69 -12.21
N PHE A 172 24.31 0.62 -12.18
CA PHE A 172 24.92 1.53 -11.21
C PHE A 172 23.90 1.94 -10.14
N VAL A 173 24.09 1.51 -8.89
CA VAL A 173 23.15 1.75 -7.79
C VAL A 173 23.73 2.75 -6.79
N ILE A 174 23.00 3.84 -6.59
CA ILE A 174 23.22 4.80 -5.50
C ILE A 174 22.14 4.55 -4.44
N SER A 175 22.56 4.21 -3.24
CA SER A 175 21.69 3.95 -2.10
C SER A 175 21.82 5.06 -1.06
N ILE A 176 20.74 5.80 -0.81
CA ILE A 176 20.65 6.88 0.17
C ILE A 176 19.87 6.34 1.37
N ASN A 177 20.56 5.88 2.41
CA ASN A 177 19.94 5.12 3.50
C ASN A 177 20.23 5.72 4.88
N SER A 178 19.26 5.62 5.78
CA SER A 178 19.37 6.10 7.16
C SER A 178 20.03 5.11 8.12
N PHE A 179 19.94 3.82 7.83
CA PHE A 179 20.59 2.74 8.58
C PHE A 179 21.50 1.90 7.69
N LYS A 180 22.59 1.42 8.28
CA LYS A 180 23.50 0.45 7.67
C LYS A 180 22.81 -0.90 7.54
N ASP A 181 22.87 -1.49 6.36
CA ASP A 181 22.34 -2.82 6.09
C ASP A 181 23.29 -3.66 5.20
N PRO A 182 23.69 -4.88 5.63
CA PRO A 182 24.63 -5.70 4.87
C PRO A 182 24.12 -6.18 3.50
N ALA A 183 22.80 -6.22 3.25
CA ALA A 183 22.30 -6.57 1.93
C ALA A 183 22.41 -5.37 0.98
N VAL A 184 22.16 -4.15 1.47
CA VAL A 184 22.38 -2.91 0.72
C VAL A 184 23.83 -2.80 0.24
N GLU A 185 24.80 -3.12 1.11
CA GLU A 185 26.24 -3.09 0.77
C GLU A 185 26.64 -3.99 -0.39
N LYS A 186 25.89 -5.06 -0.66
CA LYS A 186 26.27 -6.05 -1.67
C LYS A 186 26.00 -5.59 -3.10
N TYR A 187 24.95 -4.81 -3.32
CA TYR A 187 24.52 -4.38 -4.66
C TYR A 187 24.76 -2.89 -4.92
N SER A 188 25.12 -2.10 -3.91
CA SER A 188 25.30 -0.65 -4.05
C SER A 188 26.70 -0.32 -4.56
N ASN A 189 26.80 0.53 -5.58
CA ASN A 189 28.08 1.11 -6.00
C ASN A 189 28.45 2.31 -5.13
N VAL A 190 27.46 3.05 -4.65
CA VAL A 190 27.61 4.19 -3.74
C VAL A 190 26.57 4.11 -2.64
N ILE A 191 26.99 4.31 -1.39
CA ILE A 191 26.08 4.47 -0.25
C ILE A 191 26.29 5.87 0.33
N LEU A 192 25.22 6.66 0.38
CA LEU A 192 25.21 8.00 0.95
C LEU A 192 24.46 7.97 2.29
N PRO A 193 25.11 8.32 3.41
CA PRO A 193 24.48 8.28 4.72
C PRO A 193 23.43 9.40 4.85
N MET A 194 22.19 8.99 5.08
CA MET A 194 21.04 9.87 5.24
C MET A 194 20.72 10.06 6.72
N ALA A 195 20.33 11.27 7.11
CA ALA A 195 19.75 11.50 8.44
C ALA A 195 18.38 10.81 8.54
N ALA A 196 18.11 10.13 9.66
CA ALA A 196 16.79 9.56 9.94
C ALA A 196 15.76 10.67 10.19
N PHE A 197 14.45 10.36 10.13
CA PHE A 197 13.41 11.39 10.23
C PHE A 197 13.46 12.18 11.55
N TYR A 198 13.91 11.58 12.66
CA TYR A 198 14.02 12.25 13.95
C TYR A 198 15.31 13.10 14.09
N GLU A 199 16.20 13.04 13.11
CA GLU A 199 17.47 13.78 13.05
C GLU A 199 17.41 14.99 12.09
N THR A 200 16.24 15.21 11.47
CA THR A 200 16.03 16.29 10.51
C THR A 200 14.69 16.99 10.76
N SER A 201 14.54 18.20 10.23
CA SER A 201 13.26 18.91 10.20
C SER A 201 12.53 18.62 8.90
N GLY A 202 11.20 18.63 8.95
CA GLY A 202 10.38 18.41 7.77
C GLY A 202 8.90 18.55 8.06
N SER A 203 8.09 18.02 7.14
CA SER A 203 6.64 18.06 7.20
C SER A 203 6.05 16.72 6.79
N HIS A 204 4.98 16.32 7.48
CA HIS A 204 4.12 15.21 7.11
C HIS A 204 2.75 15.71 6.66
N VAL A 205 2.06 14.97 5.79
CA VAL A 205 0.65 15.18 5.49
C VAL A 205 -0.15 13.98 5.98
N ASN A 206 -1.02 14.19 6.96
CA ASN A 206 -1.84 13.12 7.52
C ASN A 206 -2.96 12.66 6.55
N VAL A 207 -3.75 11.67 6.97
CA VAL A 207 -4.85 11.13 6.17
C VAL A 207 -5.95 12.16 5.85
N GLU A 208 -6.08 13.21 6.67
CA GLU A 208 -7.04 14.32 6.48
C GLU A 208 -6.49 15.40 5.53
N GLY A 209 -5.26 15.24 5.02
CA GLY A 209 -4.60 16.25 4.18
C GLY A 209 -3.96 17.39 4.97
N LYS A 210 -3.85 17.28 6.30
CA LYS A 210 -3.26 18.31 7.14
C LYS A 210 -1.73 18.22 7.16
N VAL A 211 -1.08 19.32 6.81
CA VAL A 211 0.37 19.50 6.93
C VAL A 211 0.75 19.62 8.41
N GLN A 212 1.72 18.84 8.85
CA GLN A 212 2.27 18.82 10.20
C GLN A 212 3.79 18.95 10.14
N THR A 213 4.32 20.09 10.59
CA THR A 213 5.76 20.37 10.61
C THR A 213 6.40 19.85 11.89
N PHE A 214 7.65 19.41 11.80
CA PHE A 214 8.44 18.98 12.95
C PHE A 214 9.89 19.46 12.84
N ALA A 215 10.55 19.59 14.00
CA ALA A 215 11.97 19.89 14.11
C ALA A 215 12.76 18.59 14.37
N ALA A 216 14.06 18.64 14.12
CA ALA A 216 14.97 17.57 14.51
C ALA A 216 14.94 17.40 16.05
N ALA A 217 14.77 16.18 16.53
CA ALA A 217 14.82 15.87 17.95
C ALA A 217 16.27 15.75 18.45
N VAL A 218 17.17 15.30 17.58
CA VAL A 218 18.61 15.15 17.83
C VAL A 218 19.40 15.56 16.59
N GLY A 219 20.71 15.77 16.72
CA GLY A 219 21.59 16.00 15.57
C GLY A 219 21.83 14.71 14.78
N ALA A 220 22.00 14.83 13.47
CA ALA A 220 22.37 13.72 12.60
C ALA A 220 23.73 13.12 13.00
N LEU A 221 23.84 11.79 12.94
CA LEU A 221 25.05 11.09 13.35
C LEU A 221 26.17 11.26 12.32
N GLY A 222 27.36 11.65 12.78
CA GLY A 222 28.56 11.73 11.94
C GLY A 222 28.38 12.67 10.75
N GLU A 223 28.58 12.14 9.55
CA GLU A 223 28.49 12.91 8.30
C GLU A 223 27.10 12.82 7.64
N ALA A 224 26.14 12.13 8.25
CA ALA A 224 24.80 11.97 7.69
C ALA A 224 24.14 13.32 7.40
N LYS A 225 23.50 13.43 6.24
CA LYS A 225 22.80 14.65 5.81
C LYS A 225 21.31 14.36 5.58
N PRO A 226 20.42 15.34 5.80
CA PRO A 226 19.03 15.25 5.36
C PRO A 226 18.93 14.87 3.88
N ALA A 227 17.98 14.01 3.53
CA ALA A 227 17.75 13.53 2.15
C ALA A 227 17.74 14.66 1.12
N TRP A 228 17.01 15.75 1.42
CA TRP A 228 16.88 16.88 0.51
C TRP A 228 18.21 17.60 0.25
N LYS A 229 19.15 17.62 1.22
CA LYS A 229 20.49 18.18 1.02
C LYS A 229 21.33 17.29 0.13
N ILE A 230 21.23 15.97 0.30
CA ILE A 230 21.91 14.99 -0.56
C ILE A 230 21.42 15.14 -2.00
N LEU A 231 20.10 15.15 -2.20
CA LEU A 231 19.48 15.32 -3.52
C LEU A 231 19.82 16.67 -4.15
N LYS A 232 19.85 17.75 -3.37
CA LYS A 232 20.30 19.06 -3.83
C LYS A 232 21.74 19.01 -4.36
N VAL A 233 22.67 18.42 -3.62
CA VAL A 233 24.08 18.32 -4.05
C VAL A 233 24.21 17.44 -5.28
N LEU A 234 23.45 16.34 -5.38
CA LEU A 234 23.41 15.52 -6.60
C LEU A 234 22.89 16.31 -7.80
N ALA A 235 21.86 17.13 -7.61
CA ALA A 235 21.35 18.02 -8.66
C ALA A 235 22.39 19.07 -9.07
N ASP A 236 23.10 19.67 -8.12
CA ASP A 236 24.19 20.63 -8.40
C ASP A 236 25.33 19.97 -9.21
N LEU A 237 25.73 18.74 -8.87
CA LEU A 237 26.74 17.97 -9.61
C LEU A 237 26.29 17.57 -11.03
N LEU A 238 24.99 17.42 -11.23
CA LEU A 238 24.36 17.16 -12.52
C LEU A 238 23.96 18.44 -13.27
N GLU A 239 24.32 19.61 -12.74
CA GLU A 239 24.00 20.93 -13.28
C GLU A 239 22.49 21.14 -13.52
N LEU A 240 21.65 20.55 -12.67
CA LEU A 240 20.19 20.68 -12.76
C LEU A 240 19.71 21.99 -12.11
N PRO A 241 18.89 22.80 -12.80
CA PRO A 241 18.37 24.04 -12.24
C PRO A 241 17.26 23.78 -11.20
N GLY A 242 17.02 24.75 -10.31
CA GLY A 242 15.83 24.78 -9.44
C GLY A 242 16.00 24.12 -8.06
N PHE A 243 17.21 23.77 -7.65
CA PHE A 243 17.49 23.11 -6.36
C PHE A 243 18.06 24.05 -5.28
N HIS A 244 17.83 25.37 -5.41
CA HIS A 244 18.39 26.39 -4.52
C HIS A 244 17.61 26.56 -3.21
N TYR A 245 17.60 25.53 -2.37
CA TYR A 245 16.97 25.58 -1.04
C TYR A 245 17.99 25.82 0.06
N ALA A 246 17.68 26.73 0.99
CA ALA A 246 18.45 26.99 2.19
C ALA A 246 18.03 26.07 3.36
N ASP A 247 16.75 25.74 3.45
CA ASP A 247 16.15 24.90 4.49
C ASP A 247 14.89 24.17 3.99
N SER A 248 14.37 23.24 4.80
CA SER A 248 13.21 22.41 4.43
C SER A 248 11.87 23.15 4.46
N THR A 249 11.81 24.35 5.05
CA THR A 249 10.57 25.15 5.07
C THR A 249 10.32 25.79 3.71
N GLN A 250 11.37 26.17 2.99
CA GLN A 250 11.26 26.65 1.60
C GLN A 250 10.67 25.57 0.69
N ILE A 251 11.13 24.32 0.82
CA ILE A 251 10.60 23.17 0.06
C ILE A 251 9.13 22.93 0.42
N THR A 252 8.80 22.92 1.72
CA THR A 252 7.42 22.73 2.19
C THR A 252 6.52 23.83 1.63
N SER A 253 6.97 25.09 1.68
CA SER A 253 6.24 26.23 1.14
C SER A 253 6.03 26.08 -0.35
N GLU A 254 7.05 25.71 -1.13
CA GLU A 254 6.89 25.49 -2.56
C GLU A 254 5.81 24.44 -2.86
N VAL A 255 5.89 23.26 -2.23
CA VAL A 255 4.91 22.19 -2.43
C VAL A 255 3.50 22.62 -2.00
N ALA A 256 3.36 23.37 -0.91
CA ALA A 256 2.06 23.86 -0.44
C ALA A 256 1.40 24.87 -1.39
N HIS A 257 2.20 25.63 -2.16
CA HIS A 257 1.71 26.59 -3.15
C HIS A 257 1.56 25.97 -4.55
N GLN A 258 2.04 24.76 -4.79
CA GLN A 258 1.77 24.04 -6.03
C GLN A 258 0.30 23.63 -6.06
N SER A 259 -0.37 23.94 -7.18
CA SER A 259 -1.76 23.49 -7.38
C SER A 259 -1.81 21.97 -7.36
N TYR A 260 -2.63 21.41 -6.46
CA TYR A 260 -2.91 19.98 -6.44
C TYR A 260 -3.50 19.58 -7.80
N ARG A 261 -2.76 18.79 -8.57
CA ARG A 261 -3.25 18.24 -9.83
C ARG A 261 -4.06 17.00 -9.53
N GLN A 262 -5.37 17.13 -9.57
CA GLN A 262 -6.26 15.97 -9.51
C GLN A 262 -5.98 15.10 -10.76
N LYS A 263 -5.35 13.94 -10.55
CA LYS A 263 -5.14 12.98 -11.63
C LYS A 263 -6.44 12.22 -11.86
N VAL A 264 -7.03 12.41 -13.03
CA VAL A 264 -8.17 11.60 -13.47
C VAL A 264 -7.63 10.27 -13.98
N CYS A 265 -8.19 9.17 -13.49
CA CYS A 265 -7.92 7.85 -14.04
C CYS A 265 -8.93 7.57 -15.15
N ASP A 266 -8.48 7.49 -16.40
CA ASP A 266 -9.36 7.24 -17.56
C ASP A 266 -9.58 5.75 -17.84
N ALA A 267 -8.99 4.85 -17.04
CA ALA A 267 -9.10 3.41 -17.25
C ALA A 267 -10.53 2.89 -17.07
N GLU A 268 -11.05 2.08 -17.99
CA GLU A 268 -12.39 1.50 -17.85
C GLU A 268 -12.55 0.66 -16.58
N ILE A 269 -13.79 0.58 -16.06
CA ILE A 269 -14.09 -0.29 -14.92
C ILE A 269 -14.10 -1.73 -15.40
N ASP A 270 -13.05 -2.49 -15.06
CA ASP A 270 -13.01 -3.93 -15.28
C ASP A 270 -13.62 -4.67 -14.08
N ILE A 271 -14.82 -5.23 -14.25
CA ILE A 271 -15.52 -6.05 -13.26
C ILE A 271 -15.28 -7.57 -13.42
N THR A 272 -14.38 -7.96 -14.32
CA THR A 272 -14.14 -9.37 -14.62
C THR A 272 -13.46 -10.06 -13.45
N VAL A 273 -14.02 -11.17 -12.98
CA VAL A 273 -13.40 -12.04 -11.98
C VAL A 273 -12.07 -12.60 -12.53
N LYS A 274 -10.96 -12.22 -11.90
CA LYS A 274 -9.65 -12.80 -12.23
C LYS A 274 -9.55 -14.20 -11.62
N ARG A 275 -9.36 -15.22 -12.46
CA ARG A 275 -9.17 -16.61 -12.01
C ARG A 275 -7.78 -16.78 -11.38
N GLY A 276 -7.69 -17.60 -10.34
CA GLY A 276 -6.43 -17.96 -9.71
C GLY A 276 -6.44 -17.78 -8.20
N MET A 277 -5.29 -18.05 -7.59
CA MET A 277 -5.03 -17.74 -6.19
C MET A 277 -4.77 -16.24 -6.05
N THR A 278 -5.40 -15.60 -5.08
CA THR A 278 -5.08 -14.22 -4.71
C THR A 278 -4.20 -14.22 -3.47
N VAL A 279 -3.22 -13.32 -3.42
CA VAL A 279 -2.36 -13.15 -2.25
C VAL A 279 -2.50 -11.73 -1.76
N ILE A 280 -2.81 -11.57 -0.47
CA ILE A 280 -2.70 -10.30 0.22
C ILE A 280 -1.43 -10.34 1.03
N TRP A 281 -0.59 -9.33 0.84
CA TRP A 281 0.61 -9.12 1.62
C TRP A 281 0.38 -7.97 2.56
N GLN A 282 0.70 -8.21 3.82
CA GLN A 282 0.75 -7.19 4.85
C GLN A 282 2.04 -7.39 5.64
N LYS A 283 2.76 -6.30 5.89
CA LYS A 283 3.93 -6.36 6.76
C LYS A 283 3.47 -6.38 8.21
N SER A 284 4.22 -7.07 9.08
CA SER A 284 4.07 -6.84 10.52
C SER A 284 4.15 -5.33 10.80
N PRO A 285 3.31 -4.78 11.71
CA PRO A 285 3.34 -3.36 12.04
C PRO A 285 4.72 -2.82 12.46
N TYR A 286 5.61 -3.69 12.97
CA TYR A 286 6.97 -3.30 13.35
C TYR A 286 8.01 -3.63 12.28
N ALA A 287 7.60 -4.08 11.10
CA ALA A 287 8.47 -4.32 9.94
C ALA A 287 8.21 -3.34 8.78
N VAL A 288 7.30 -2.36 8.95
CA VAL A 288 6.89 -1.45 7.88
C VAL A 288 7.99 -0.48 7.46
N ASP A 289 8.78 0.01 8.41
CA ASP A 289 9.86 0.98 8.19
C ASP A 289 11.18 0.55 8.84
N VAL A 290 12.27 1.22 8.45
CA VAL A 290 13.60 0.87 8.94
C VAL A 290 13.77 1.12 10.44
N LEU A 291 13.16 2.15 11.01
CA LEU A 291 13.30 2.43 12.44
C LEU A 291 12.65 1.32 13.27
N SER A 292 11.42 0.93 12.92
CA SER A 292 10.69 -0.11 13.64
C SER A 292 11.41 -1.46 13.54
N ARG A 293 12.04 -1.77 12.40
CA ARG A 293 12.83 -2.99 12.20
C ARG A 293 14.04 -3.07 13.14
N TYR A 294 14.72 -1.96 13.38
CA TYR A 294 15.89 -1.91 14.25
C TYR A 294 15.54 -1.72 15.74
N ALA A 295 14.27 -1.46 16.07
CA ALA A 295 13.80 -1.37 17.45
C ALA A 295 13.67 -2.76 18.10
N THR A 296 14.72 -3.24 18.77
CA THR A 296 14.77 -4.58 19.39
C THR A 296 13.60 -4.88 20.32
N SER A 297 13.16 -3.89 21.11
CA SER A 297 12.02 -4.05 22.02
C SER A 297 10.71 -4.32 21.28
N LEU A 298 10.46 -3.63 20.17
CA LEU A 298 9.28 -3.84 19.32
C LEU A 298 9.34 -5.18 18.61
N GLN A 299 10.51 -5.55 18.07
CA GLN A 299 10.72 -6.84 17.42
C GLN A 299 10.48 -8.00 18.38
N ALA A 300 10.86 -7.90 19.66
CA ALA A 300 10.66 -8.96 20.65
C ALA A 300 9.18 -9.21 21.02
N THR A 301 8.26 -8.31 20.66
CA THR A 301 6.83 -8.48 20.96
C THR A 301 6.17 -9.53 20.07
N LYS A 302 4.98 -10.02 20.48
CA LYS A 302 4.16 -10.91 19.63
C LYS A 302 3.83 -10.28 18.28
N ILE A 303 3.59 -8.97 18.23
CA ILE A 303 3.30 -8.23 16.98
C ILE A 303 4.54 -8.21 16.07
N GLY A 304 5.71 -7.92 16.65
CA GLY A 304 6.99 -7.94 15.92
C GLY A 304 7.37 -9.32 15.40
N GLN A 305 6.89 -10.39 16.04
CA GLN A 305 7.14 -11.79 15.63
C GLN A 305 6.09 -12.38 14.67
N ILE A 306 5.06 -11.62 14.26
CA ILE A 306 4.07 -12.13 13.30
C ILE A 306 4.76 -12.50 11.98
N ASN A 307 4.68 -13.79 11.62
CA ASN A 307 5.25 -14.33 10.40
C ASN A 307 4.47 -15.58 9.96
N SER A 308 3.37 -15.38 9.25
CA SER A 308 2.43 -16.44 8.86
C SER A 308 1.79 -16.18 7.50
N ALA A 309 1.65 -17.23 6.71
CA ALA A 309 0.79 -17.28 5.52
C ALA A 309 -0.48 -18.05 5.88
N SER A 310 -1.56 -17.31 6.15
CA SER A 310 -2.85 -17.87 6.54
C SER A 310 -3.69 -18.22 5.31
N MET A 311 -4.32 -19.39 5.31
CA MET A 311 -5.22 -19.85 4.24
C MET A 311 -6.21 -20.89 4.78
N ASN A 312 -7.34 -21.10 4.13
CA ASN A 312 -8.28 -22.15 4.55
C ASN A 312 -7.90 -23.54 4.04
N HIS A 313 -8.61 -24.58 4.51
CA HIS A 313 -8.27 -25.97 4.19
C HIS A 313 -8.38 -26.28 2.68
N THR A 314 -9.40 -25.74 2.01
CA THR A 314 -9.60 -25.88 0.56
C THR A 314 -8.42 -25.30 -0.22
N THR A 315 -8.00 -24.09 0.14
CA THR A 315 -6.86 -23.39 -0.45
C THR A 315 -5.55 -24.12 -0.20
N PHE A 316 -5.33 -24.59 1.02
CA PHE A 316 -4.16 -25.38 1.39
C PHE A 316 -4.02 -26.63 0.52
N THR A 317 -5.12 -27.37 0.37
CA THR A 317 -5.16 -28.61 -0.44
C THR A 317 -4.85 -28.30 -1.91
N LYS A 318 -5.44 -27.23 -2.44
CA LYS A 318 -5.27 -26.80 -3.83
C LYS A 318 -3.84 -26.34 -4.15
N LEU A 319 -3.11 -25.80 -3.17
CA LEU A 319 -1.72 -25.38 -3.32
C LEU A 319 -0.72 -26.53 -3.19
N GLU A 320 -1.18 -27.75 -2.85
CA GLU A 320 -0.34 -28.95 -2.74
C GLU A 320 0.90 -28.76 -1.85
N LEU A 321 0.78 -27.96 -0.80
CA LEU A 321 1.89 -27.63 0.09
C LEU A 321 2.31 -28.84 0.95
N SER A 322 3.60 -28.91 1.29
CA SER A 322 4.14 -29.99 2.11
C SER A 322 3.46 -30.07 3.48
N ALA A 323 2.91 -31.23 3.83
CA ALA A 323 2.20 -31.42 5.10
C ALA A 323 3.10 -31.39 6.36
N LYS A 324 4.41 -31.63 6.24
CA LYS A 324 5.32 -31.71 7.40
C LYS A 324 5.74 -30.34 7.94
N THR A 325 6.10 -29.43 7.03
CA THR A 325 6.52 -28.06 7.35
C THR A 325 6.03 -27.12 6.25
N PRO A 326 4.71 -26.87 6.18
CA PRO A 326 4.15 -26.12 5.08
C PRO A 326 4.67 -24.68 5.11
N LYS A 327 5.19 -24.24 3.97
CA LYS A 327 5.61 -22.87 3.75
C LYS A 327 5.02 -22.37 2.45
N TYR A 328 4.62 -21.12 2.44
CA TYR A 328 4.23 -20.38 1.25
C TYR A 328 5.24 -19.25 1.06
N LEU A 329 6.03 -19.30 -0.01
CA LEU A 329 7.10 -18.32 -0.30
C LEU A 329 8.03 -18.06 0.91
N GLY A 330 8.45 -19.16 1.53
CA GLY A 330 9.34 -19.15 2.70
C GLY A 330 8.65 -18.83 4.04
N VAL A 331 7.38 -18.41 4.04
CA VAL A 331 6.62 -18.06 5.25
C VAL A 331 5.87 -19.28 5.80
N PRO A 332 5.93 -19.58 7.11
CA PRO A 332 5.18 -20.68 7.71
C PRO A 332 3.67 -20.56 7.47
N VAL A 333 3.02 -21.66 7.09
CA VAL A 333 1.59 -21.67 6.81
C VAL A 333 0.76 -21.89 8.07
N VAL A 334 -0.36 -21.18 8.16
CA VAL A 334 -1.40 -21.40 9.18
C VAL A 334 -2.71 -21.73 8.45
N VAL A 335 -3.28 -22.91 8.71
CA VAL A 335 -4.57 -23.29 8.14
C VAL A 335 -5.70 -22.80 9.05
N THR A 336 -6.62 -22.00 8.51
CA THR A 336 -7.74 -21.41 9.26
C THR A 336 -8.92 -21.08 8.35
N GLU A 337 -10.14 -21.30 8.84
CA GLU A 337 -11.38 -20.93 8.14
C GLU A 337 -11.65 -19.41 8.13
N ALA A 338 -10.80 -18.61 8.77
CA ALA A 338 -10.92 -17.16 8.81
C ALA A 338 -10.56 -16.47 7.47
N VAL A 339 -9.96 -17.18 6.51
CA VAL A 339 -9.50 -16.61 5.24
C VAL A 339 -10.42 -17.05 4.09
N ALA A 340 -10.71 -16.13 3.18
CA ALA A 340 -11.53 -16.40 2.01
C ALA A 340 -10.97 -17.55 1.14
N ASP A 341 -11.86 -18.27 0.44
CA ASP A 341 -11.48 -19.29 -0.54
C ASP A 341 -10.58 -18.73 -1.63
N ASN A 342 -9.58 -19.52 -2.04
CA ASN A 342 -8.58 -19.15 -3.04
C ASN A 342 -7.79 -17.89 -2.67
N CYS A 343 -7.64 -17.60 -1.37
CA CYS A 343 -6.85 -16.49 -0.88
C CYS A 343 -5.77 -16.97 0.11
N VAL A 344 -4.57 -16.40 -0.03
CA VAL A 344 -3.51 -16.51 0.97
C VAL A 344 -3.27 -15.13 1.58
N PHE A 345 -3.43 -15.03 2.90
CA PHE A 345 -3.16 -13.82 3.65
C PHE A 345 -1.79 -13.91 4.31
N VAL A 346 -0.81 -13.17 3.82
CA VAL A 346 0.55 -13.23 4.34
C VAL A 346 0.86 -12.02 5.22
N ASN A 347 1.12 -12.30 6.50
CA ASN A 347 1.71 -11.35 7.43
C ASN A 347 3.16 -11.73 7.68
N ALA A 348 4.12 -10.96 7.17
CA ALA A 348 5.54 -11.26 7.32
C ALA A 348 6.31 -10.15 8.06
N ASN A 349 7.20 -10.55 8.96
CA ASN A 349 8.19 -9.67 9.60
C ASN A 349 9.59 -9.81 9.00
N LYS A 350 9.74 -10.67 7.98
CA LYS A 350 11.00 -11.01 7.34
C LYS A 350 10.83 -10.95 5.83
N ALA A 351 11.98 -10.90 5.15
CA ALA A 351 12.05 -11.10 3.71
C ALA A 351 11.33 -12.39 3.31
N THR A 352 10.47 -12.30 2.32
CA THR A 352 9.76 -13.43 1.75
C THR A 352 10.60 -13.99 0.62
N GLY A 353 11.00 -15.25 0.74
CA GLY A 353 11.82 -15.91 -0.25
C GLY A 353 10.94 -16.54 -1.31
N GLY A 354 11.10 -16.16 -2.58
CA GLY A 354 10.50 -16.94 -3.66
C GLY A 354 10.62 -16.30 -5.03
N GLU A 355 11.05 -17.13 -5.99
CA GLU A 355 10.49 -17.12 -7.35
C GLU A 355 9.08 -17.73 -7.32
#